data_AF-A0A4U3AK85-F1
#
_entry.id   AF-A0A4U3AK85-F1
#
_cell.length_a   1.000
_cell.length_b   1.000
_cell.length_c   1.000
_cell.angle_alpha   90.00
_cell.angle_beta   90.00
_cell.angle_gamma   90.00
#
_symmetry.space_group_name_H-M   'P 1'
#
loop_
_entity.id
_entity.type
_entity.pdbx_description
1 polymer ?
#
loop_
_entity_poly.entity_id
_entity_poly.type
_entity_poly.pdbx_seq_one_letter_code
_entity_poly.pdbx_strand_id
1 'polypeptide(L)'
;YVGNNSDVVTIVNYLPGGDTLQSISLENESIKVNYGANGTLTEDMVETYWFDGKDTMEKKFLFNVIYLAILVPNAKSYEFQVENKNFTIKREDILSILYEKFDDFPKENDIWDKKKGVKFLNDNNEKITMLINEKEFRKSIFVKYPVQ
;
A
#
# COMPACT_ATOMS: atom_id res chain seq x y z
N TYR A 1 13.59 5.42 -11.33
CA TYR A 1 12.17 5.10 -11.09
C TYR A 1 11.43 6.15 -10.26
N VAL A 2 12.08 7.17 -9.69
CA VAL A 2 11.39 8.47 -9.55
C VAL A 2 11.45 9.06 -10.96
N GLY A 3 10.36 9.01 -11.73
CA GLY A 3 10.40 9.52 -13.10
C GLY A 3 9.41 8.93 -14.11
N ASN A 4 8.67 7.87 -13.78
CA ASN A 4 7.52 7.45 -14.60
C ASN A 4 6.23 7.47 -13.79
N ASN A 5 5.73 8.68 -13.56
CA ASN A 5 4.52 8.93 -12.75
C ASN A 5 3.30 8.13 -13.27
N SER A 6 3.25 7.89 -14.59
CA SER A 6 2.19 7.10 -15.23
C SER A 6 2.16 5.64 -14.73
N ASP A 7 3.31 5.03 -14.49
CA ASP A 7 3.38 3.63 -14.02
C ASP A 7 2.87 3.51 -12.58
N VAL A 8 3.24 4.47 -11.71
CA VAL A 8 2.80 4.47 -10.31
C VAL A 8 1.29 4.71 -10.20
N VAL A 9 0.77 5.67 -10.99
CA VAL A 9 -0.68 5.90 -11.09
C VAL A 9 -1.41 4.65 -11.57
N THR A 10 -0.86 3.96 -12.57
CA THR A 10 -1.43 2.70 -13.07
C THR A 10 -1.46 1.64 -11.97
N ILE A 11 -0.37 1.45 -11.22
CA ILE A 11 -0.32 0.51 -10.10
C ILE A 11 -1.42 0.83 -9.09
N VAL A 12 -1.51 2.08 -8.62
CA VAL A 12 -2.48 2.49 -7.59
C VAL A 12 -3.93 2.30 -8.04
N ASN A 13 -4.24 2.53 -9.32
CA ASN A 13 -5.58 2.26 -9.86
C ASN A 13 -5.98 0.78 -9.77
N TYR A 14 -5.02 -0.15 -9.85
CA TYR A 14 -5.28 -1.59 -9.70
C TYR A 14 -5.22 -2.07 -8.25
N LEU A 15 -4.81 -1.22 -7.31
CA LEU A 15 -4.79 -1.55 -5.89
C LEU A 15 -6.18 -1.38 -5.26
N PRO A 16 -6.47 -2.11 -4.17
CA PRO A 16 -7.68 -1.89 -3.38
C PRO A 16 -7.95 -0.41 -3.09
N GLY A 17 -9.14 0.06 -3.46
CA GLY A 17 -9.53 1.47 -3.35
C GLY A 17 -9.20 2.35 -4.54
N GLY A 18 -8.57 1.80 -5.59
CA GLY A 18 -8.28 2.52 -6.84
C GLY A 18 -9.50 3.19 -7.48
N ASP A 19 -10.70 2.59 -7.38
CA ASP A 19 -11.95 3.19 -7.88
C ASP A 19 -12.34 4.48 -7.15
N THR A 20 -11.83 4.68 -5.94
CA THR A 20 -12.02 5.88 -5.12
C THR A 20 -10.83 6.84 -5.18
N LEU A 21 -9.87 6.61 -6.10
CA LEU A 21 -8.69 7.45 -6.23
C LEU A 21 -9.08 8.88 -6.63
N GLN A 22 -8.60 9.87 -5.87
CA GLN A 22 -8.73 11.29 -6.19
C GLN A 22 -7.43 11.86 -6.76
N SER A 23 -6.31 11.59 -6.11
CA SER A 23 -5.01 12.13 -6.53
C SER A 23 -3.85 11.31 -5.99
N ILE A 24 -2.70 11.45 -6.67
CA ILE A 24 -1.42 10.88 -6.26
C ILE A 24 -0.39 12.00 -6.34
N SER A 25 0.40 12.17 -5.28
CA SER A 25 1.62 13.00 -5.31
C SER A 25 2.86 12.12 -5.16
N LEU A 26 3.89 12.47 -5.94
CA LEU A 26 5.17 11.79 -6.00
C LEU A 26 6.28 12.82 -5.74
N GLU A 27 6.50 13.13 -4.47
CA GLU A 27 7.41 14.19 -4.03
C GLU A 27 8.45 13.63 -3.07
N ASN A 28 9.71 14.05 -3.21
CA ASN A 28 10.80 13.65 -2.31
C ASN A 28 10.89 12.13 -2.09
N GLU A 29 10.76 11.37 -3.18
CA GLU A 29 10.72 9.90 -3.16
C GLU A 29 9.59 9.32 -2.28
N SER A 30 8.53 10.08 -2.04
CA SER A 30 7.38 9.64 -1.24
C SER A 30 6.14 9.55 -2.12
N ILE A 31 5.31 8.53 -1.87
CA ILE A 31 4.05 8.35 -2.58
C ILE A 31 2.93 8.72 -1.62
N LYS A 32 2.21 9.80 -1.94
CA LYS A 32 0.96 10.14 -1.27
C LYS A 32 -0.21 9.79 -2.15
N VAL A 33 -1.17 9.03 -1.63
CA VAL A 33 -2.40 8.63 -2.31
C VAL A 33 -3.59 9.17 -1.54
N ASN A 34 -4.43 9.94 -2.20
CA ASN A 34 -5.68 10.44 -1.63
C ASN A 34 -6.86 9.71 -2.27
N TYR A 35 -7.70 9.14 -1.43
CA TYR A 35 -8.96 8.47 -1.78
C TYR A 35 -10.14 9.31 -1.29
N GLY A 36 -11.25 9.24 -2.01
CA GLY A 36 -12.46 9.97 -1.66
C GLY A 36 -13.50 9.93 -2.77
N ALA A 37 -14.58 10.69 -2.57
CA ALA A 37 -15.57 10.94 -3.61
C ALA A 37 -14.88 11.49 -4.87
N ASN A 38 -15.19 10.89 -6.01
CA ASN A 38 -14.79 11.39 -7.33
C ASN A 38 -16.06 11.60 -8.15
N GLY A 39 -16.02 12.21 -9.34
CA GLY A 39 -17.22 12.67 -10.06
C GLY A 39 -18.36 11.64 -10.27
N THR A 40 -18.12 10.35 -10.01
CA THR A 40 -19.10 9.25 -10.06
C THR A 40 -19.50 8.66 -8.69
N LEU A 41 -18.80 8.99 -7.61
CA LEU A 41 -19.00 8.44 -6.26
C LEU A 41 -19.38 9.56 -5.27
N THR A 42 -20.34 9.30 -4.40
CA THR A 42 -20.67 10.20 -3.29
C THR A 42 -19.78 9.92 -2.07
N GLU A 43 -19.74 10.87 -1.13
CA GLU A 43 -19.06 10.71 0.17
C GLU A 43 -19.60 9.48 0.93
N ASP A 44 -20.93 9.34 1.04
CA ASP A 44 -21.57 8.17 1.68
C ASP A 44 -21.14 6.82 1.07
N MET A 45 -20.95 6.76 -0.26
CA MET A 45 -20.50 5.54 -0.95
C MET A 45 -19.05 5.20 -0.59
N VAL A 46 -18.19 6.22 -0.52
CA VAL A 46 -16.79 6.06 -0.09
C VAL A 46 -16.75 5.65 1.38
N GLU A 47 -17.53 6.30 2.24
CA GLU A 47 -17.58 6.00 3.67
C GLU A 47 -17.97 4.54 3.90
N THR A 48 -19.06 4.09 3.26
CA THR A 48 -19.52 2.69 3.33
C THR A 48 -18.48 1.69 2.82
N TYR A 49 -17.73 2.06 1.78
CA TYR A 49 -16.71 1.19 1.17
C TYR A 49 -15.43 1.08 2.01
N TRP A 50 -15.03 2.13 2.72
CA TRP A 50 -13.80 2.16 3.51
C TRP A 50 -14.02 1.82 5.00
N PHE A 51 -15.17 2.17 5.56
CA PHE A 51 -15.47 2.11 6.99
C PHE A 51 -16.64 1.15 7.32
N ASP A 52 -16.54 -0.09 6.85
CA ASP A 52 -17.56 -1.14 7.06
C ASP A 52 -17.53 -1.83 8.44
N GLY A 53 -16.67 -1.37 9.35
CA GLY A 53 -16.47 -1.97 10.68
C GLY A 53 -15.71 -3.31 10.68
N LYS A 54 -15.11 -3.75 9.57
CA LYS A 54 -14.42 -5.05 9.42
C LYS A 54 -12.91 -4.91 9.16
N ASP A 55 -12.31 -3.84 9.67
CA ASP A 55 -10.91 -3.45 9.44
C ASP A 55 -10.58 -3.25 7.94
N THR A 56 -11.58 -2.93 7.11
CA THR A 56 -11.40 -2.86 5.65
C THR A 56 -10.38 -1.79 5.24
N MET A 57 -10.44 -0.60 5.82
CA MET A 57 -9.43 0.45 5.60
C MET A 57 -8.01 -0.04 5.94
N GLU A 58 -7.83 -0.62 7.13
CA GLU A 58 -6.54 -1.12 7.58
C GLU A 58 -5.96 -2.17 6.63
N LYS A 59 -6.79 -3.14 6.21
CA LYS A 59 -6.38 -4.18 5.26
C LYS A 59 -5.99 -3.60 3.90
N LYS A 60 -6.77 -2.64 3.39
CA LYS A 60 -6.46 -1.94 2.12
C LYS A 60 -5.13 -1.18 2.23
N PHE A 61 -4.92 -0.42 3.30
CA PHE A 61 -3.66 0.30 3.51
C PHE A 61 -2.44 -0.64 3.57
N LEU A 62 -2.54 -1.75 4.31
CA LEU A 62 -1.45 -2.73 4.40
C LEU A 62 -1.20 -3.42 3.07
N PHE A 63 -2.25 -3.78 2.33
CA PHE A 63 -2.11 -4.34 1.00
C PHE A 63 -1.39 -3.36 0.06
N ASN A 64 -1.85 -2.11 0.04
CA ASN A 64 -1.35 -1.09 -0.87
C ASN A 64 0.11 -0.75 -0.57
N VAL A 65 0.48 -0.61 0.71
CA VAL A 65 1.87 -0.31 1.08
C VAL A 65 2.82 -1.45 0.75
N ILE A 66 2.41 -2.72 0.98
CA ILE A 66 3.24 -3.88 0.64
C ILE A 66 3.48 -3.93 -0.87
N TYR A 67 2.43 -3.78 -1.67
CA TYR A 67 2.54 -3.78 -3.13
C TYR A 67 3.41 -2.64 -3.65
N LEU A 68 3.21 -1.42 -3.15
CA LEU A 68 4.01 -0.27 -3.57
C LEU A 68 5.47 -0.37 -3.11
N ALA A 69 5.75 -0.94 -1.94
CA ALA A 69 7.12 -1.21 -1.46
C ALA A 69 7.92 -2.15 -2.37
N ILE A 70 7.21 -3.07 -3.01
CA ILE A 70 7.79 -4.08 -3.90
C ILE A 70 7.89 -3.55 -5.34
N LEU A 71 6.84 -2.90 -5.85
CA LEU A 71 6.76 -2.47 -7.25
C LEU A 71 7.39 -1.12 -7.53
N VAL A 72 7.52 -0.26 -6.52
CA VAL A 72 8.09 1.09 -6.64
C VAL A 72 9.31 1.21 -5.71
N PRO A 73 10.43 0.54 -6.05
CA PRO A 73 11.55 0.38 -5.13
C PRO A 73 12.33 1.66 -4.84
N ASN A 74 12.08 2.73 -5.57
CA ASN A 74 12.67 4.05 -5.33
C ASN A 74 11.86 4.91 -4.34
N ALA A 75 10.67 4.48 -3.92
CA ALA A 75 9.92 5.19 -2.90
C ALA A 75 10.57 4.95 -1.52
N LYS A 76 10.56 5.96 -0.65
CA LYS A 76 11.11 5.95 0.71
C LYS A 76 9.99 5.97 1.75
N SER A 77 8.84 6.52 1.42
CA SER A 77 7.67 6.53 2.30
C SER A 77 6.36 6.51 1.52
N TYR A 78 5.30 6.15 2.23
CA TYR A 78 3.94 6.04 1.72
C TYR A 78 2.99 6.74 2.67
N GLU A 79 2.07 7.50 2.10
CA GLU A 79 0.98 8.16 2.79
C GLU A 79 -0.33 7.82 2.09
N PHE A 80 -1.31 7.33 2.83
CA PHE A 80 -2.65 7.04 2.32
C PHE A 80 -3.65 7.84 3.14
N GLN A 81 -4.43 8.65 2.44
CA GLN A 81 -5.47 9.47 3.03
C GLN A 81 -6.83 9.06 2.46
N VAL A 82 -7.82 8.87 3.34
CA VAL A 82 -9.23 8.72 2.97
C VAL A 82 -10.06 9.50 3.97
N GLU A 83 -10.87 10.45 3.50
CA GLU A 83 -11.58 11.40 4.36
C GLU A 83 -10.62 12.09 5.36
N ASN A 84 -10.95 12.03 6.66
CA ASN A 84 -10.13 12.56 7.74
C ASN A 84 -9.13 11.54 8.30
N LYS A 85 -8.95 10.37 7.66
CA LYS A 85 -8.04 9.32 8.09
C LYS A 85 -6.77 9.33 7.28
N ASN A 86 -5.63 9.34 7.98
CA ASN A 86 -4.32 9.30 7.36
C ASN A 86 -3.45 8.18 7.93
N PHE A 87 -2.78 7.44 7.06
CA PHE A 87 -1.81 6.41 7.41
C PHE A 87 -0.48 6.68 6.70
N THR A 88 0.60 6.75 7.48
CA THR A 88 1.95 7.01 6.95
C THR A 88 2.95 6.00 7.46
N ILE A 89 3.78 5.47 6.56
CA ILE A 89 4.80 4.47 6.90
C ILE A 89 6.00 4.55 5.94
N LYS A 90 7.19 4.25 6.47
CA LYS A 90 8.41 4.23 5.67
C LYS A 90 8.62 2.89 4.98
N ARG A 91 9.27 2.91 3.83
CA ARG A 91 9.61 1.68 3.08
C ARG A 91 10.54 0.76 3.87
N GLU A 92 11.50 1.31 4.63
CA GLU A 92 12.45 0.51 5.42
C GLU A 92 11.76 -0.42 6.43
N ASP A 93 10.66 0.04 7.03
CA ASP A 93 9.88 -0.75 7.97
C ASP A 93 9.09 -1.86 7.26
N ILE A 94 8.53 -1.57 6.08
CA ILE A 94 7.87 -2.58 5.24
C ILE A 94 8.87 -3.63 4.77
N LEU A 95 10.06 -3.23 4.32
CA LEU A 95 11.10 -4.16 3.90
C LEU A 95 11.54 -5.05 5.05
N SER A 96 11.67 -4.51 6.26
CA SER A 96 12.01 -5.31 7.45
C SER A 96 10.99 -6.42 7.70
N ILE A 97 9.69 -6.11 7.56
CA ILE A 97 8.61 -7.10 7.65
C ILE A 97 8.72 -8.14 6.53
N LEU A 98 8.96 -7.70 5.29
CA LEU A 98 9.07 -8.60 4.14
C LEU A 98 10.27 -9.57 4.28
N TYR A 99 11.42 -9.08 4.74
CA TYR A 99 12.59 -9.92 5.01
C TYR A 99 12.36 -10.91 6.17
N GLU A 100 11.56 -10.53 7.18
CA GLU A 100 11.23 -11.41 8.30
C GLU A 100 10.22 -12.50 7.92
N LYS A 101 9.21 -12.16 7.11
CA LYS A 101 8.08 -13.05 6.81
C LYS A 101 8.27 -13.89 5.54
N PHE A 102 9.19 -13.52 4.66
CA PHE A 102 9.36 -14.15 3.36
C PHE A 102 10.84 -14.41 3.04
N ASP A 103 11.26 -15.66 3.19
CA ASP A 103 12.65 -16.08 2.93
C ASP A 103 13.08 -15.87 1.46
N ASP A 104 12.11 -15.91 0.54
CA ASP A 104 12.27 -15.75 -0.90
C ASP A 104 12.11 -14.29 -1.38
N PHE A 105 11.94 -13.34 -0.46
CA PHE A 105 11.90 -11.92 -0.82
C PHE A 105 13.24 -11.49 -1.44
N PRO A 106 13.24 -10.75 -2.58
CA PRO A 106 14.46 -10.28 -3.22
C PRO A 106 15.38 -9.53 -2.25
N LYS A 107 16.70 -9.76 -2.34
CA LYS A 107 17.71 -9.18 -1.45
C LYS A 107 18.68 -8.30 -2.22
N GLU A 108 19.36 -7.40 -1.51
CA GLU A 108 20.41 -6.55 -2.07
C GLU A 108 19.95 -5.79 -3.32
N ASN A 109 20.63 -5.98 -4.46
CA ASN A 109 20.30 -5.30 -5.71
C ASN A 109 19.03 -5.85 -6.38
N ASP A 110 18.56 -7.03 -5.98
CA ASP A 110 17.39 -7.66 -6.59
C ASP A 110 16.08 -6.97 -6.24
N ILE A 111 16.03 -6.19 -5.15
CA ILE A 111 14.86 -5.38 -4.78
C ILE A 111 14.54 -4.29 -5.82
N TRP A 112 15.52 -3.94 -6.66
CA TRP A 112 15.36 -2.93 -7.71
C TRP A 112 14.90 -3.55 -9.04
N ASP A 113 14.90 -4.88 -9.16
CA ASP A 113 14.45 -5.58 -10.35
C ASP A 113 12.92 -5.76 -10.34
N LYS A 114 12.25 -5.00 -11.19
CA LYS A 114 10.79 -5.06 -11.37
C LYS A 114 10.29 -6.48 -11.68
N LYS A 115 11.02 -7.27 -12.48
CA LYS A 115 10.59 -8.64 -12.82
C LYS A 115 10.64 -9.54 -11.59
N LYS A 116 11.65 -9.39 -10.74
CA LYS A 116 11.76 -10.14 -9.48
C LYS A 116 10.68 -9.72 -8.50
N GLY A 117 10.40 -8.42 -8.37
CA GLY A 117 9.29 -7.91 -7.55
C GLY A 117 7.92 -8.44 -8.00
N VAL A 118 7.63 -8.41 -9.31
CA VAL A 118 6.38 -8.95 -9.86
C VAL A 118 6.29 -10.45 -9.66
N LYS A 119 7.37 -11.20 -9.91
CA LYS A 119 7.40 -12.65 -9.66
C LYS A 119 7.12 -12.96 -8.19
N PHE A 120 7.78 -12.26 -7.27
CA PHE A 120 7.58 -12.43 -5.84
C PHE A 120 6.11 -12.21 -5.43
N LEU A 121 5.47 -11.14 -5.94
CA LEU A 121 4.05 -10.88 -5.67
C LEU A 121 3.15 -11.99 -6.22
N ASN A 122 3.40 -12.46 -7.43
CA ASN A 122 2.61 -13.55 -8.02
C ASN A 122 2.76 -14.85 -7.22
N ASP A 123 3.97 -15.19 -6.79
CA ASP A 123 4.27 -16.42 -6.06
C ASP A 123 3.76 -16.37 -4.60
N ASN A 124 3.62 -15.18 -4.00
CA ASN A 124 3.30 -15.01 -2.58
C ASN A 124 2.00 -14.23 -2.29
N ASN A 125 1.18 -13.90 -3.30
CA ASN A 125 -0.05 -13.12 -3.12
C ASN A 125 -0.98 -13.69 -2.03
N GLU A 126 -1.17 -15.01 -2.02
CA GLU A 126 -2.02 -15.68 -1.01
C GLU A 126 -1.45 -15.51 0.40
N LYS A 127 -0.14 -15.71 0.58
CA LYS A 127 0.52 -15.54 1.87
C LYS A 127 0.49 -14.10 2.36
N ILE A 128 0.69 -13.13 1.46
CA ILE A 128 0.56 -11.69 1.77
C ILE A 128 -0.88 -11.41 2.24
N THR A 129 -1.88 -11.93 1.52
CA THR A 129 -3.29 -11.79 1.88
C THR A 129 -3.60 -12.43 3.24
N MET A 130 -3.05 -13.61 3.53
CA MET A 130 -3.20 -14.27 4.84
C MET A 130 -2.60 -13.41 5.96
N LEU A 131 -1.35 -12.93 5.79
CA LEU A 131 -0.66 -12.07 6.74
C LEU A 131 -1.47 -10.79 7.06
N ILE A 132 -1.99 -10.11 6.03
CA ILE A 132 -2.84 -8.90 6.21
C ILE A 132 -4.13 -9.23 6.97
N ASN A 133 -4.68 -10.43 6.80
CA ASN A 133 -5.87 -10.87 7.52
C ASN A 133 -5.61 -11.30 8.97
N GLU A 134 -4.34 -11.48 9.37
CA GLU A 134 -3.99 -11.73 10.76
C GLU A 134 -4.20 -10.48 11.62
N LYS A 135 -5.09 -10.57 12.61
CA LYS A 135 -5.45 -9.45 13.50
C LYS A 135 -4.25 -8.92 14.28
N GLU A 136 -3.42 -9.81 14.82
CA GLU A 136 -2.25 -9.41 15.62
C GLU A 136 -1.19 -8.74 14.75
N PHE A 137 -1.02 -9.16 13.49
CA PHE A 137 -0.17 -8.47 12.53
C PHE A 137 -0.66 -7.04 12.31
N ARG A 138 -1.94 -6.84 11.94
CA ARG A 138 -2.51 -5.49 11.76
C ARG A 138 -2.29 -4.62 12.99
N LYS A 139 -2.63 -5.15 14.17
CA LYS A 139 -2.45 -4.45 15.44
C LYS A 139 -1.00 -4.04 15.67
N SER A 140 -0.02 -4.91 15.38
CA SER A 140 1.40 -4.58 15.54
C SER A 140 1.83 -3.41 14.65
N ILE A 141 1.27 -3.30 13.44
CA ILE A 141 1.58 -2.20 12.52
C ILE A 141 0.88 -0.92 12.98
N PHE A 142 -0.42 -0.95 13.23
CA PHE A 142 -1.19 0.26 13.56
C PHE A 142 -0.96 0.77 14.99
N VAL A 143 -0.37 -0.01 15.89
CA VAL A 143 0.16 0.51 17.16
C VAL A 143 1.41 1.35 16.94
N LYS A 144 2.29 0.93 16.02
CA LYS A 144 3.53 1.67 15.69
C LYS A 144 3.28 2.84 14.74
N TYR A 145 2.34 2.69 13.82
CA TYR A 145 1.92 3.66 12.80
C TYR A 145 0.40 3.86 12.89
N PRO A 146 -0.09 4.57 13.91
CA PRO A 146 -1.52 4.78 14.09
C PRO A 146 -2.12 5.55 12.93
N VAL A 147 -3.35 5.18 12.55
CA VAL A 147 -4.16 6.00 11.65
C VAL A 147 -4.58 7.26 12.42
N GLN A 148 -4.21 8.42 11.90
CA GLN A 148 -4.53 9.73 12.45
C GLN A 148 -5.90 10.18 11.97
#